data_AF-A0AAD2SQ80-F1
#
_entry.id   AF-A0AAD2SQ80-F1
#
_cell.length_a   1.000
_cell.length_b   1.000
_cell.length_c   1.000
_cell.angle_alpha   90.00
_cell.angle_beta   90.00
_cell.angle_gamma   90.00
#
_symmetry.space_group_name_H-M   'P 1'
#
loop_
_entity.id
_entity.type
_entity.pdbx_description
1 polymer ?
#
loop_
_entity_poly.entity_id
_entity_poly.type
_entity_poly.pdbx_seq_one_letter_code
_entity_poly.pdbx_strand_id
1 'polypeptide(L)'
;MVLNRAARNVINKTSKDVRIISHDWWIYIVITAVGGNIYYDPKPTISYRQHTNNIVGSNLGWIARFQRISGLLDGHFKEWIDSNIYALNKTDINITADNKHYLEMFNDVRNSNLFKRLYVFRKLGMYRQTILGTLGLYVAVFLKKL
;
A
#
# COMPACT_ATOMS: atom_id res chain seq x y z
N MET A 1 -10.32 5.05 -12.38
CA MET A 1 -10.05 3.60 -12.51
C MET A 1 -11.23 2.94 -13.20
N VAL A 2 -10.99 1.97 -14.08
CA VAL A 2 -12.03 1.16 -14.72
C VAL A 2 -11.87 -0.29 -14.26
N LEU A 3 -12.97 -0.98 -14.00
CA LEU A 3 -12.99 -2.33 -13.44
C LEU A 3 -13.88 -3.22 -14.30
N ASN A 4 -13.41 -4.44 -14.60
CA ASN A 4 -14.28 -5.44 -15.20
C ASN A 4 -15.23 -6.06 -14.15
N ARG A 5 -16.19 -6.86 -14.62
CA ARG A 5 -17.19 -7.50 -13.74
C ARG A 5 -16.57 -8.42 -12.70
N ALA A 6 -15.52 -9.16 -13.05
CA ALA A 6 -14.83 -10.06 -12.12
C ALA A 6 -14.19 -9.27 -10.97
N ALA A 7 -13.45 -8.20 -11.27
CA ALA A 7 -12.85 -7.31 -10.28
C ALA A 7 -13.91 -6.71 -9.35
N ARG A 8 -15.02 -6.19 -9.93
CA ARG A 8 -16.16 -5.68 -9.14
C ARG A 8 -16.72 -6.74 -8.17
N ASN A 9 -16.90 -7.97 -8.63
CA ASN A 9 -17.45 -9.04 -7.79
C ASN A 9 -16.52 -9.37 -6.62
N VAL A 10 -15.19 -9.37 -6.83
CA VAL A 10 -14.21 -9.58 -5.77
C VAL A 10 -14.24 -8.43 -4.76
N ILE A 11 -14.24 -7.18 -5.23
CA ILE A 11 -14.27 -5.99 -4.37
C ILE A 11 -15.54 -5.98 -3.50
N ASN A 12 -16.68 -6.41 -4.04
CA ASN A 12 -17.94 -6.50 -3.29
C ASN A 12 -17.93 -7.54 -2.16
N LYS A 13 -16.92 -8.40 -2.08
CA LYS A 13 -16.73 -9.30 -0.93
C LYS A 13 -16.02 -8.64 0.26
N THR A 14 -15.56 -7.40 0.10
CA THR A 14 -14.99 -6.60 1.20
C THR A 14 -15.95 -6.59 2.38
N SER A 15 -15.45 -6.93 3.57
CA SER A 15 -16.25 -6.90 4.79
C SER A 15 -16.79 -5.48 5.05
N LYS A 16 -18.01 -5.38 5.57
CA LYS A 16 -18.63 -4.06 5.88
C LYS A 16 -18.08 -3.45 7.17
N ASP A 17 -17.51 -4.27 8.05
CA ASP A 17 -17.07 -3.88 9.39
C ASP A 17 -15.58 -3.55 9.45
N VAL A 18 -14.99 -3.10 8.33
CA VAL A 18 -13.57 -2.77 8.24
C VAL A 18 -13.37 -1.32 7.82
N ARG A 19 -12.33 -0.69 8.35
CA ARG A 19 -11.95 0.67 7.97
C ARG A 19 -11.15 0.65 6.68
N ILE A 20 -11.72 1.21 5.61
CA ILE A 20 -11.01 1.44 4.34
C ILE A 20 -10.38 2.83 4.35
N ILE A 21 -9.06 2.90 4.32
CA ILE A 21 -8.30 4.16 4.36
C ILE A 21 -8.41 4.92 3.04
N SER A 22 -8.30 4.20 1.93
CA SER A 22 -8.41 4.74 0.57
C SER A 22 -9.01 3.67 -0.33
N HIS A 23 -10.09 4.01 -1.04
CA HIS A 23 -10.77 3.07 -1.93
C HIS A 23 -9.86 2.59 -3.06
N ASP A 24 -9.09 3.49 -3.67
CA ASP A 24 -8.17 3.12 -4.75
C ASP A 24 -7.11 2.17 -4.22
N TRP A 25 -6.44 2.51 -3.11
CA TRP A 25 -5.41 1.64 -2.53
C TRP A 25 -5.95 0.27 -2.14
N TRP A 26 -7.13 0.23 -1.53
CA TRP A 26 -7.80 -1.01 -1.18
C TRP A 26 -8.10 -1.87 -2.41
N ILE A 27 -8.59 -1.27 -3.48
CA ILE A 27 -8.89 -2.00 -4.72
C ILE A 27 -7.61 -2.56 -5.34
N TYR A 28 -6.50 -1.81 -5.33
CA TYR A 28 -5.20 -2.34 -5.74
C TYR A 28 -4.82 -3.59 -4.93
N ILE A 29 -4.93 -3.54 -3.59
CA ILE A 29 -4.59 -4.65 -2.69
C ILE A 29 -5.47 -5.88 -2.96
N VAL A 30 -6.79 -5.71 -3.00
CA VAL A 30 -7.73 -6.82 -3.14
C VAL A 30 -7.57 -7.51 -4.49
N ILE A 31 -7.43 -6.73 -5.56
CA ILE A 31 -7.29 -7.29 -6.91
C ILE A 31 -5.97 -8.01 -7.06
N THR A 32 -4.85 -7.46 -6.58
CA THR A 32 -3.56 -8.16 -6.66
C THR A 32 -3.52 -9.39 -5.75
N ALA A 33 -4.16 -9.35 -4.57
CA ALA A 33 -4.21 -10.48 -3.65
C ALA A 33 -4.83 -11.75 -4.28
N VAL A 34 -5.84 -11.58 -5.13
CA VAL A 34 -6.48 -12.70 -5.87
C VAL A 34 -5.79 -13.02 -7.20
N GLY A 35 -4.61 -12.45 -7.47
CA GLY A 35 -3.86 -12.66 -8.71
C GLY A 35 -4.40 -11.90 -9.91
N GLY A 36 -5.23 -10.87 -9.68
CA GLY A 36 -5.73 -10.00 -10.73
C GLY A 36 -4.65 -9.08 -11.28
N ASN A 37 -4.76 -8.76 -12.57
CA ASN A 37 -3.83 -7.87 -13.26
C ASN A 37 -4.27 -6.40 -13.15
N ILE A 38 -3.29 -5.51 -13.00
CA ILE A 38 -3.50 -4.07 -13.04
C ILE A 38 -2.68 -3.48 -14.16
N TYR A 39 -3.33 -2.72 -15.03
CA TYR A 39 -2.73 -2.08 -16.18
C TYR A 39 -2.72 -0.56 -15.98
N TYR A 40 -1.54 0.04 -16.06
CA TYR A 40 -1.38 1.49 -16.02
C TYR A 40 -1.44 2.04 -17.45
N ASP A 41 -2.35 2.99 -17.68
CA ASP A 41 -2.38 3.77 -18.93
C ASP A 41 -1.53 5.03 -18.75
N PRO A 42 -0.41 5.18 -19.49
CA PRO A 42 0.45 6.36 -19.38
C PRO A 42 -0.19 7.61 -19.98
N LYS A 43 -1.26 7.49 -20.79
CA LYS A 43 -1.91 8.64 -21.41
C LYS A 43 -3.02 9.18 -20.48
N PRO A 44 -2.88 10.41 -19.94
CA PRO A 44 -3.95 11.01 -19.16
C PRO A 44 -5.12 11.36 -20.09
N THR A 45 -6.29 10.75 -19.87
CA THR A 45 -7.50 10.95 -20.67
C THR A 45 -8.63 11.64 -19.90
N ILE A 46 -8.45 11.87 -18.60
CA ILE A 46 -9.46 12.47 -17.71
C ILE A 46 -8.82 13.65 -16.97
N SER A 47 -9.47 14.81 -17.01
CA SER A 47 -9.08 15.96 -16.20
C SER A 47 -9.45 15.73 -14.74
N TYR A 48 -8.46 15.67 -13.85
CA TYR A 48 -8.68 15.55 -12.42
C TYR A 48 -8.76 16.94 -11.77
N ARG A 49 -9.81 17.19 -10.99
CA ARG A 49 -9.97 18.45 -10.25
C ARG A 49 -9.03 18.47 -9.05
N GLN A 50 -8.14 19.46 -9.00
CA GLN A 50 -7.25 19.69 -7.85
C GLN A 50 -7.88 20.67 -6.87
N HIS A 51 -7.80 20.37 -5.58
CA HIS A 51 -8.15 21.28 -4.48
C HIS A 51 -6.94 21.46 -3.57
N THR A 52 -6.82 22.64 -2.95
CA THR A 52 -5.67 23.00 -2.08
C THR A 52 -5.50 22.06 -0.87
N ASN A 53 -6.58 21.43 -0.40
CA ASN A 53 -6.59 20.46 0.71
C ASN A 53 -6.56 18.99 0.27
N ASN A 54 -6.10 18.68 -0.96
CA ASN A 54 -6.00 17.29 -1.40
C ASN A 54 -5.04 16.48 -0.51
N ILE A 55 -5.53 15.38 0.08
CA ILE A 55 -4.76 14.44 0.92
C ILE A 55 -3.66 13.74 0.11
N VAL A 56 -3.90 13.50 -1.19
CA VAL A 56 -2.96 12.91 -2.15
C VAL A 56 -3.04 13.70 -3.46
N GLY A 57 -1.92 14.27 -3.94
CA GLY A 57 -1.91 15.13 -5.12
C GLY A 57 -0.54 15.71 -5.46
N SER A 58 -0.48 16.62 -6.45
CA SER A 58 0.73 17.25 -7.00
C SER A 58 1.41 18.25 -6.05
N ASN A 59 1.52 17.91 -4.77
CA ASN A 59 2.30 18.64 -3.79
C ASN A 59 3.79 18.28 -3.98
N LEU A 60 4.36 18.77 -5.09
CA LEU A 60 5.74 18.55 -5.53
C LEU A 60 6.78 19.41 -4.77
N GLY A 61 6.31 20.37 -3.97
CA GLY A 61 7.15 21.29 -3.19
C GLY A 61 7.90 20.62 -2.03
N TRP A 62 9.01 21.25 -1.62
CA TRP A 62 9.88 20.77 -0.53
C TRP A 62 9.17 20.58 0.81
N ILE A 63 8.17 21.43 1.12
CA ILE A 63 7.34 21.31 2.33
C ILE A 63 6.55 20.00 2.33
N ALA A 64 5.96 19.62 1.19
CA ALA A 64 5.21 18.38 1.05
C ALA A 64 6.12 17.14 0.99
N ARG A 65 7.40 17.30 0.64
CA ARG A 65 8.41 16.24 0.78
C ARG A 65 8.76 16.05 2.26
N PHE A 66 8.94 17.14 3.01
CA PHE A 66 9.17 17.09 4.46
C PHE A 66 7.97 16.54 5.24
N GLN A 67 6.74 16.94 4.90
CA GLN A 67 5.52 16.38 5.48
C GLN A 67 5.36 14.88 5.20
N ARG A 68 5.83 14.39 4.04
CA ARG A 68 5.87 12.95 3.74
C ARG A 68 6.92 12.20 4.55
N ILE A 69 8.01 12.87 4.94
CA ILE A 69 9.03 12.30 5.83
C ILE A 69 8.51 12.31 7.28
N SER A 70 7.85 13.37 7.74
CA SER A 70 7.20 13.37 9.06
C SER A 70 6.07 12.35 9.14
N GLY A 71 5.32 12.15 8.05
CA GLY A 71 4.30 11.09 7.88
C GLY A 71 4.83 9.66 7.94
N LEU A 72 6.12 9.44 7.70
CA LEU A 72 6.77 8.15 7.93
C LEU A 72 7.16 7.96 9.41
N LEU A 73 7.30 9.05 10.16
CA LEU A 73 7.75 9.04 11.56
C LEU A 73 6.59 9.13 12.56
N ASP A 74 5.47 9.76 12.18
CA ASP A 74 4.28 9.96 13.02
C ASP A 74 3.48 8.67 13.30
N GLY A 75 3.69 7.62 12.50
CA GLY A 75 3.06 6.32 12.70
C GLY A 75 1.72 6.14 11.98
N HIS A 76 1.17 7.18 11.36
CA HIS A 76 -0.08 7.06 10.60
C HIS A 76 0.05 6.09 9.43
N PHE A 77 1.21 6.06 8.77
CA PHE A 77 1.46 5.10 7.69
C PHE A 77 1.37 3.65 8.17
N LYS A 78 1.89 3.36 9.36
CA LYS A 78 1.79 2.04 9.99
C LYS A 78 0.34 1.68 10.29
N GLU A 79 -0.42 2.60 10.87
CA GLU A 79 -1.85 2.41 11.17
C GLU A 79 -2.68 2.14 9.92
N TRP A 80 -2.35 2.81 8.81
CA TRP A 80 -3.01 2.60 7.53
C TRP A 80 -2.71 1.22 6.97
N ILE A 81 -1.45 0.77 7.06
CA ILE A 81 -1.07 -0.59 6.67
C ILE A 81 -1.77 -1.62 7.58
N ASP A 82 -1.80 -1.40 8.89
CA ASP A 82 -2.52 -2.27 9.83
C ASP A 82 -4.00 -2.39 9.47
N SER A 83 -4.65 -1.27 9.13
CA SER A 83 -6.05 -1.25 8.70
C SER A 83 -6.26 -2.05 7.41
N ASN A 84 -5.36 -1.91 6.43
CA ASN A 84 -5.42 -2.66 5.18
C ASN A 84 -5.21 -4.17 5.37
N ILE A 85 -4.24 -4.57 6.21
CA ILE A 85 -3.99 -6.00 6.50
C ILE A 85 -5.18 -6.59 7.27
N TYR A 86 -5.73 -5.86 8.23
CA TYR A 86 -6.93 -6.26 8.94
C TYR A 86 -8.11 -6.44 7.98
N ALA A 87 -8.36 -5.47 7.09
CA ALA A 87 -9.41 -5.54 6.10
C ALA A 87 -9.22 -6.74 5.16
N LEU A 88 -7.98 -7.01 4.72
CA LEU A 88 -7.64 -8.14 3.85
C LEU A 88 -7.91 -9.48 4.52
N ASN A 89 -7.51 -9.64 5.77
CA ASN A 89 -7.75 -10.86 6.54
C ASN A 89 -9.23 -11.10 6.89
N LYS A 90 -10.06 -10.05 6.88
CA LYS A 90 -11.52 -10.13 7.14
C LYS A 90 -12.37 -10.29 5.88
N THR A 91 -11.77 -10.09 4.71
CA THR A 91 -12.48 -10.13 3.44
C THR A 91 -12.57 -11.58 2.94
N ASP A 92 -13.75 -12.01 2.50
CA ASP A 92 -14.00 -13.38 2.05
C ASP A 92 -13.49 -13.59 0.61
N ILE A 93 -12.17 -13.56 0.44
CA ILE A 93 -11.50 -13.76 -0.85
C ILE A 93 -10.43 -14.84 -0.75
N ASN A 94 -10.24 -15.57 -1.84
CA ASN A 94 -9.18 -16.56 -1.94
C ASN A 94 -7.88 -15.87 -2.39
N ILE A 95 -7.00 -15.57 -1.44
CA ILE A 95 -5.66 -15.04 -1.73
C ILE A 95 -4.84 -16.17 -2.37
N THR A 96 -4.24 -15.91 -3.52
CA THR A 96 -3.39 -16.91 -4.20
C THR A 96 -2.21 -17.31 -3.30
N ALA A 97 -1.72 -18.55 -3.43
CA ALA A 97 -0.61 -19.05 -2.61
C ALA A 97 0.63 -18.11 -2.63
N ASP A 98 1.01 -17.61 -3.81
CA ASP A 98 2.17 -16.72 -3.97
C ASP A 98 1.95 -15.38 -3.23
N ASN A 99 0.80 -14.74 -3.44
CA ASN A 99 0.49 -13.48 -2.75
C ASN A 99 0.31 -13.65 -1.24
N LYS A 100 -0.16 -14.81 -0.79
CA LYS A 100 -0.20 -15.14 0.64
C LYS A 100 1.22 -15.23 1.20
N HIS A 101 2.15 -15.86 0.49
CA HIS A 101 3.56 -15.91 0.88
C HIS A 101 4.18 -14.49 0.96
N TYR A 102 3.91 -13.64 -0.03
CA TYR A 102 4.35 -12.24 0.01
C TYR A 102 3.76 -11.46 1.20
N LEU A 103 2.48 -11.65 1.52
CA LEU A 103 1.84 -11.04 2.68
C LEU A 103 2.45 -11.52 4.00
N GLU A 104 2.76 -12.81 4.12
CA GLU A 104 3.43 -13.37 5.30
C GLU A 104 4.85 -12.81 5.46
N MET A 105 5.64 -12.78 4.39
CA MET A 105 6.96 -12.15 4.38
C MET A 105 6.87 -10.65 4.73
N PHE A 106 5.85 -9.95 4.23
CA PHE A 106 5.62 -8.55 4.57
C PHE A 106 5.29 -8.37 6.06
N ASN A 107 4.45 -9.23 6.63
CA ASN A 107 4.19 -9.24 8.09
C ASN A 107 5.45 -9.55 8.90
N ASP A 108 6.33 -10.41 8.40
CA ASP A 108 7.63 -10.69 8.98
C ASP A 108 8.51 -9.43 9.04
N VAL A 109 8.54 -8.62 7.97
CA VAL A 109 9.25 -7.32 7.97
C VAL A 109 8.71 -6.40 9.07
N ARG A 110 7.40 -6.38 9.29
CA ARG A 110 6.78 -5.46 10.27
C ARG A 110 7.01 -5.88 11.71
N ASN A 111 7.01 -7.18 11.98
CA ASN A 111 6.95 -7.71 13.35
C ASN A 111 8.27 -8.32 13.87
N SER A 112 9.21 -8.67 12.99
CA SER A 112 10.47 -9.33 13.39
C SER A 112 11.50 -8.39 14.03
N ASN A 113 12.54 -8.98 14.62
CA ASN A 113 13.74 -8.26 15.05
C ASN A 113 14.46 -7.59 13.86
N LEU A 114 15.35 -6.64 14.17
CA LEU A 114 16.00 -5.78 13.16
C LEU A 114 16.71 -6.57 12.06
N PHE A 115 17.45 -7.64 12.40
CA PHE A 115 18.21 -8.44 11.44
C PHE A 115 17.29 -9.20 10.46
N LYS A 116 16.33 -9.96 10.99
CA LYS A 116 15.36 -10.70 10.15
C LYS A 116 14.56 -9.72 9.30
N ARG A 117 14.13 -8.59 9.88
CA ARG A 117 13.39 -7.54 9.18
C ARG A 117 14.13 -6.98 7.97
N LEU A 118 15.39 -6.58 8.11
CA LEU A 118 16.19 -6.05 7.00
C LEU A 118 16.48 -7.12 5.94
N TYR A 119 16.76 -8.35 6.36
CA TYR A 119 16.99 -9.48 5.45
C TYR A 119 15.75 -9.78 4.60
N VAL A 120 14.58 -9.95 5.22
CA VAL A 120 13.33 -10.25 4.53
C VAL A 120 12.90 -9.07 3.66
N PHE A 121 13.07 -7.84 4.12
CA PHE A 121 12.77 -6.64 3.34
C PHE A 121 13.58 -6.59 2.04
N ARG A 122 14.89 -6.87 2.11
CA ARG A 122 15.75 -6.94 0.92
C ARG A 122 15.34 -8.09 -0.01
N LYS A 123 14.94 -9.24 0.54
CA LYS A 123 14.44 -10.39 -0.23
C LYS A 123 13.13 -10.10 -0.97
N LEU A 124 12.24 -9.30 -0.36
CA LEU A 124 11.00 -8.84 -0.99
C LEU A 124 11.23 -7.89 -2.17
N GLY A 125 12.42 -7.27 -2.26
CA GLY A 125 12.75 -6.38 -3.37
C GLY A 125 11.88 -5.12 -3.44
N MET A 126 11.26 -4.68 -2.33
CA MET A 126 10.42 -3.48 -2.32
C MET A 126 11.24 -2.21 -2.54
N TYR A 127 10.77 -1.35 -3.44
CA TYR A 127 11.40 -0.07 -3.76
C TYR A 127 10.34 1.01 -4.00
N ARG A 128 10.78 2.28 -4.06
CA ARG A 128 9.98 3.39 -4.58
C ARG A 128 10.63 3.95 -5.84
N GLN A 129 9.86 4.70 -6.62
CA GLN A 129 10.27 5.27 -7.91
C GLN A 129 11.60 6.05 -7.86
N THR A 130 11.92 6.68 -6.72
CA THR A 130 13.15 7.47 -6.54
C THR A 130 14.07 6.83 -5.51
N ILE A 131 15.38 7.07 -5.67
CA ILE A 131 16.41 6.60 -4.73
C ILE A 131 16.11 7.11 -3.30
N LEU A 132 15.81 8.40 -3.15
CA LEU A 132 15.44 8.98 -1.85
C LEU A 132 14.18 8.35 -1.27
N GLY A 133 13.20 8.01 -2.10
CA GLY A 133 12.00 7.30 -1.65
C GLY A 133 12.31 5.90 -1.14
N THR A 134 13.19 5.18 -1.84
CA THR A 134 13.66 3.85 -1.44
C THR A 134 14.47 3.92 -0.15
N LEU A 135 15.38 4.89 -0.01
CA LEU A 135 16.10 5.13 1.25
C LEU A 135 15.15 5.43 2.41
N GLY A 136 14.14 6.26 2.19
CA GLY A 136 13.10 6.52 3.20
C GLY A 136 12.34 5.25 3.62
N LEU A 137 12.14 4.30 2.69
CA LEU A 137 11.55 3.00 2.99
C LEU A 137 12.47 2.15 3.88
N TYR A 138 13.78 2.10 3.60
CA TYR A 138 14.75 1.44 4.48
C TYR A 138 14.78 2.05 5.88
N VAL A 139 14.70 3.38 6.00
CA VAL A 139 14.63 4.06 7.31
C VAL A 139 13.34 3.68 8.05
N ALA A 140 12.18 3.67 7.38
CA ALA A 140 10.92 3.27 8.01
C ALA A 140 10.95 1.81 8.51
N VAL A 141 11.54 0.91 7.73
CA VAL A 141 11.77 -0.49 8.12
C VAL A 141 12.69 -0.55 9.33
N PHE A 142 13.81 0.16 9.31
CA PHE A 142 14.75 0.23 10.45
C PHE A 142 14.06 0.71 11.74
N LEU A 143 13.20 1.73 11.64
CA LEU A 143 12.47 2.33 12.77
C LEU A 143 11.19 1.58 13.18
N LYS A 144 10.84 0.46 12.54
CA LYS A 144 9.57 -0.28 12.78
C LYS A 144 8.31 0.57 12.55
N LYS A 145 8.36 1.45 11.55
CA LYS A 145 7.27 2.36 11.16
C LYS A 145 6.55 1.92 9.88
N LEU A 146 6.86 0.72 9.39
CA LEU A 146 6.13 0.03 8.33
C LEU A 146 4.92 -0.71 8.89
#